data_AF-A0A4Y2KPR5-F1
#
_entry.id   AF-A0A4Y2KPR5-F1
#
_cell.length_a   1.000
_cell.length_b   1.000
_cell.length_c   1.000
_cell.angle_alpha   90.00
_cell.angle_beta   90.00
_cell.angle_gamma   90.00
#
_symmetry.space_group_name_H-M   'P 1'
#
loop_
_entity.id
_entity.type
_entity.pdbx_description
1 polymer ?
#
loop_
_entity_poly.entity_id
_entity_poly.type
_entity_poly.pdbx_seq_one_letter_code
_entity_poly.pdbx_strand_id
1 'polypeptide(L)'
;MAAQRSEASLNVSEFDLNEVGKETIKLNELIKTSQKLSGAGSVKKQLEKVKKLQSLSVPLSKPQMTKIKRTMGYTKVCDELKRWEPVVRNNRAAEQIIFPLKKPEVQLESFENASEKYVLKHPVAVAVDELLQKSENVLQKDKPMTEAEEKALKAMSLEEAKQRHAELMKHRALVSYQEAKARRQNKIKSKRYHRLLKKEKMKKLMKEFEELEKTDAAKALEKLMEADKLRILERMTLKHRNTGKWAKMQKLRARYNPEARSQLKGDLQIGHKLKEKLPTVEKNISQLKANLQRNASAEMQTDELPEDEIHFGSTFPGSSDMAISGFISVENDSVLRIQPHRNDVFLYITRSAYSIEAINKQTAFNR
;
A
#
# COMPACT_ATOMS: atom_id res chain seq x y z
N MET A 1 70.34 -88.36 -30.37
CA MET A 1 70.13 -86.90 -30.28
C MET A 1 69.46 -86.44 -31.57
N ALA A 2 68.15 -86.20 -31.53
CA ALA A 2 67.43 -85.66 -32.67
C ALA A 2 67.38 -84.13 -32.53
N ALA A 3 67.97 -83.42 -33.48
CA ALA A 3 67.91 -81.96 -33.57
C ALA A 3 66.50 -81.55 -34.02
N GLN A 4 65.75 -80.85 -33.17
CA GLN A 4 64.50 -80.20 -33.55
C GLN A 4 64.80 -79.01 -34.47
N ARG A 5 64.16 -78.99 -35.64
CA ARG A 5 64.19 -77.86 -36.58
C ARG A 5 63.38 -76.69 -36.02
N SER A 6 63.95 -75.48 -36.10
CA SER A 6 63.27 -74.21 -35.77
C SER A 6 62.28 -73.83 -36.87
N GLU A 7 61.03 -73.57 -36.50
CA GLU A 7 60.03 -73.01 -37.42
C GLU A 7 60.23 -71.50 -37.64
N ALA A 8 59.77 -70.99 -38.77
CA ALA A 8 60.01 -69.61 -39.21
C ALA A 8 59.19 -68.57 -38.41
N SER A 9 59.85 -67.53 -37.90
CA SER A 9 59.20 -66.38 -37.26
C SER A 9 58.88 -65.28 -38.27
N LEU A 10 57.74 -64.58 -38.08
CA LEU A 10 57.17 -63.63 -39.04
C LEU A 10 57.96 -62.31 -39.21
N ASN A 11 58.92 -62.03 -38.32
CA ASN A 11 59.83 -60.89 -38.41
C ASN A 11 61.28 -61.40 -38.44
N VAL A 12 62.01 -61.07 -39.50
CA VAL A 12 63.45 -61.37 -39.65
C VAL A 12 64.19 -60.04 -39.65
N SER A 13 65.14 -59.85 -38.74
CA SER A 13 66.03 -58.68 -38.72
C SER A 13 67.39 -59.06 -39.30
N GLU A 14 67.99 -58.20 -40.11
CA GLU A 14 69.28 -58.44 -40.78
C GLU A 14 70.49 -58.53 -39.84
N PHE A 15 70.31 -58.27 -38.54
CA PHE A 15 71.40 -58.22 -37.55
C PHE A 15 71.27 -59.23 -36.41
N ASP A 16 70.40 -60.25 -36.52
CA ASP A 16 70.18 -61.28 -35.48
C ASP A 16 69.95 -60.72 -34.05
N LEU A 17 69.41 -59.51 -33.96
CA LEU A 17 68.91 -58.95 -32.72
C LEU A 17 67.47 -59.44 -32.55
N ASN A 18 67.31 -60.62 -31.94
CA ASN A 18 66.04 -61.00 -31.36
C ASN A 18 65.59 -59.86 -30.43
N GLU A 19 64.38 -59.32 -30.63
CA GLU A 19 63.80 -58.25 -29.79
C GLU A 19 63.60 -58.74 -28.33
N VAL A 20 64.68 -58.94 -27.59
CA VAL A 20 64.67 -59.20 -26.16
C VAL A 20 64.62 -57.84 -25.48
N GLY A 21 63.41 -57.45 -25.08
CA GLY A 21 63.17 -56.31 -24.21
C GLY A 21 63.05 -54.97 -24.92
N LYS A 22 61.81 -54.58 -25.25
CA LYS A 22 61.47 -53.18 -25.54
C LYS A 22 61.50 -52.35 -24.25
N GLU A 23 62.68 -52.23 -23.62
CA GLU A 23 62.90 -51.22 -22.59
C GLU A 23 63.09 -49.87 -23.27
N THR A 24 61.97 -49.25 -23.62
CA THR A 24 61.97 -47.86 -24.09
C THR A 24 62.44 -46.96 -22.96
N ILE A 25 63.68 -46.45 -23.08
CA ILE A 25 64.25 -45.52 -22.09
C ILE A 25 63.31 -44.32 -21.98
N LYS A 26 62.72 -44.12 -20.79
CA LYS A 26 61.79 -43.02 -20.58
C LYS A 26 62.58 -41.72 -20.59
N LEU A 27 62.09 -40.71 -21.30
CA LEU A 27 62.71 -39.37 -21.34
C LEU A 27 62.94 -38.78 -19.94
N ASN A 28 62.10 -39.17 -18.97
CA ASN A 28 62.24 -38.79 -17.57
C ASN A 28 63.51 -39.37 -16.90
N GLU A 29 63.97 -40.55 -17.30
CA GLU A 29 65.15 -41.22 -16.75
C GLU A 29 66.44 -40.61 -17.33
N LEU A 30 66.45 -40.26 -18.61
CA LEU A 30 67.53 -39.50 -19.27
C LEU A 30 67.73 -38.10 -18.66
N ILE A 31 66.65 -37.46 -18.20
CA ILE A 31 66.70 -36.14 -17.56
C ILE A 31 67.14 -36.23 -16.09
N LYS A 32 67.04 -37.41 -15.46
CA LYS A 32 67.60 -37.66 -14.12
C LYS A 32 69.12 -37.81 -14.18
N THR A 33 69.66 -38.42 -15.24
CA THR A 33 71.12 -38.59 -15.41
C THR A 33 71.82 -37.30 -15.88
N SER A 34 71.12 -36.42 -16.61
CA SER A 34 71.68 -35.16 -17.13
C SER A 34 71.72 -33.98 -16.14
N GLN A 35 71.38 -34.20 -14.87
CA GLN A 35 71.31 -33.13 -13.84
C GLN A 35 72.64 -32.39 -13.58
N LYS A 36 73.77 -32.96 -14.02
CA LYS A 36 75.11 -32.36 -13.90
C LYS A 36 75.47 -31.38 -15.03
N LEU A 37 74.65 -31.28 -16.08
CA LEU A 37 74.85 -30.38 -17.23
C LEU A 37 74.11 -29.05 -17.01
N SER A 38 74.75 -27.92 -17.34
CA SER A 38 74.09 -26.61 -17.30
C SER A 38 72.95 -26.56 -18.33
N GLY A 39 71.75 -26.14 -17.90
CA GLY A 39 70.55 -26.09 -18.75
C GLY A 39 69.48 -27.19 -18.50
N ALA A 40 69.75 -28.18 -17.64
CA ALA A 40 68.81 -29.27 -17.32
C ALA A 40 67.44 -28.79 -16.77
N GLY A 41 67.39 -27.63 -16.12
CA GLY A 41 66.14 -27.02 -15.64
C GLY A 41 65.21 -26.52 -16.75
N SER A 42 65.75 -26.04 -17.87
CA SER A 42 64.96 -25.60 -19.03
C SER A 42 64.35 -26.81 -19.75
N VAL A 43 65.14 -27.87 -19.93
CA VAL A 43 64.71 -29.14 -20.54
C VAL A 43 63.62 -29.81 -19.70
N LYS A 44 63.73 -29.81 -18.37
CA LYS A 44 62.65 -30.27 -17.47
C LYS A 44 61.35 -29.49 -17.69
N LYS A 45 61.41 -28.16 -17.76
CA LYS A 45 60.23 -27.32 -18.01
C LYS A 45 59.62 -27.55 -19.40
N GLN A 46 60.45 -27.75 -20.42
CA GLN A 46 59.99 -28.08 -21.78
C GLN A 46 59.31 -29.46 -21.82
N LEU A 47 59.89 -30.46 -21.15
CA LEU A 47 59.28 -31.78 -21.05
C LEU A 47 57.92 -31.74 -20.34
N GLU A 48 57.79 -30.98 -19.25
CA GLU A 48 56.50 -30.82 -18.56
C GLU A 48 55.46 -30.09 -19.42
N LYS A 49 55.88 -29.17 -20.30
CA LYS A 49 54.99 -28.58 -21.30
C LYS A 49 54.57 -29.61 -22.34
N VAL A 50 55.50 -30.40 -22.86
CA VAL A 50 55.23 -31.44 -23.87
C VAL A 50 54.32 -32.54 -23.32
N LYS A 51 54.49 -32.95 -22.05
CA LYS A 51 53.58 -33.89 -21.37
C LYS A 51 52.14 -33.38 -21.27
N LYS A 52 51.95 -32.05 -21.16
CA LYS A 52 50.62 -31.41 -21.09
C LYS A 52 49.99 -31.19 -22.45
N LEU A 53 50.79 -31.16 -23.52
CA LEU A 53 50.30 -31.05 -24.88
C LEU A 53 49.80 -32.41 -25.35
N GLN A 54 48.48 -32.59 -25.41
CA GLN A 54 47.91 -33.73 -26.11
C GLN A 54 48.18 -33.60 -27.61
N SER A 55 48.70 -34.67 -28.22
CA SER A 55 48.91 -34.70 -29.67
C SER A 55 47.56 -34.57 -30.38
N LEU A 56 47.51 -33.71 -31.39
CA LEU A 56 46.32 -33.60 -32.23
C LEU A 56 46.18 -34.89 -33.02
N SER A 57 44.99 -35.50 -32.95
CA SER A 57 44.67 -36.66 -33.78
C SER A 57 44.69 -36.29 -35.25
N VAL A 58 45.10 -37.24 -36.10
CA VAL A 58 45.03 -37.10 -37.56
C VAL A 58 43.62 -36.65 -37.96
N PRO A 59 43.47 -35.61 -38.80
CA PRO A 59 42.15 -35.11 -39.19
C PRO A 59 41.35 -36.22 -39.89
N LEU A 60 40.09 -36.35 -39.51
CA LEU A 60 39.19 -37.33 -40.12
C LEU A 60 38.94 -37.02 -41.60
N SER A 61 38.51 -38.02 -42.36
CA SER A 61 38.13 -37.84 -43.76
C SER A 61 36.99 -36.81 -43.91
N LYS A 62 37.01 -35.99 -44.98
CA LYS A 62 36.02 -34.93 -45.25
C LYS A 62 34.55 -35.37 -45.04
N PRO A 63 34.06 -36.50 -45.58
CA PRO A 63 32.69 -36.97 -45.31
C PRO A 63 32.40 -37.20 -43.82
N GLN A 64 33.36 -37.75 -43.06
CA GLN A 64 33.20 -37.98 -41.63
C GLN A 64 33.16 -36.65 -40.85
N MET A 65 34.06 -35.72 -41.17
CA MET A 65 34.07 -34.38 -40.56
C MET A 65 32.77 -33.62 -40.84
N THR A 66 32.26 -33.65 -42.07
CA THR A 66 31.00 -32.97 -42.42
C THR A 66 29.81 -33.62 -41.71
N LYS A 67 29.78 -34.96 -41.58
CA LYS A 67 28.77 -35.65 -40.77
C LYS A 67 28.80 -35.17 -39.32
N ILE A 68 29.98 -35.13 -38.69
CA ILE A 68 30.14 -34.65 -37.30
C ILE A 68 29.67 -33.20 -37.16
N LYS A 69 30.13 -32.30 -38.05
CA LYS A 69 29.71 -30.89 -38.04
C LYS A 69 28.19 -30.74 -38.16
N ARG A 70 27.54 -31.51 -39.04
CA ARG A 70 26.08 -31.52 -39.16
C ARG A 70 25.40 -32.03 -37.91
N THR A 71 25.88 -33.13 -37.32
CA THR A 71 25.30 -33.65 -36.06
C THR A 71 25.43 -32.65 -34.92
N MET A 72 26.57 -31.98 -34.78
CA MET A 72 26.75 -30.94 -33.77
C MET A 72 25.87 -29.72 -34.05
N GLY A 73 25.77 -29.29 -35.30
CA GLY A 73 24.86 -28.21 -35.70
C GLY A 73 23.40 -28.54 -35.38
N TYR A 74 22.96 -29.76 -35.70
CA TYR A 74 21.63 -30.24 -35.37
C TYR A 74 21.36 -30.19 -33.86
N THR A 75 22.28 -30.71 -33.03
CA THR A 75 22.10 -30.67 -31.57
C THR A 75 21.94 -29.25 -31.04
N LYS A 76 22.75 -28.30 -31.53
CA LYS A 76 22.67 -26.89 -31.12
C LYS A 76 21.33 -26.26 -31.52
N VAL A 77 20.89 -26.49 -32.75
CA VAL A 77 19.60 -25.97 -33.24
C VAL A 77 18.44 -26.59 -32.46
N CYS A 78 18.48 -27.89 -32.16
CA CYS A 78 17.49 -28.53 -31.30
C CYS A 78 17.44 -27.88 -29.91
N ASP A 79 18.58 -27.57 -29.32
CA ASP A 79 18.63 -26.91 -28.00
C ASP A 79 18.12 -25.47 -28.03
N GLU A 80 18.30 -24.75 -29.12
CA GLU A 80 17.69 -23.42 -29.33
C GLU A 80 16.16 -23.51 -29.52
N LEU A 81 15.69 -24.49 -30.30
CA LEU A 81 14.26 -24.73 -30.53
C LEU A 81 13.54 -25.18 -29.25
N LYS A 82 14.21 -25.96 -28.39
CA LYS A 82 13.68 -26.34 -27.06
C LYS A 82 13.30 -25.13 -26.19
N ARG A 83 13.95 -23.97 -26.37
CA ARG A 83 13.60 -22.74 -25.65
C ARG A 83 12.18 -22.24 -25.97
N TRP A 84 11.68 -22.54 -27.17
CA TRP A 84 10.33 -22.18 -27.64
C TRP A 84 9.26 -23.20 -27.27
N GLU A 85 9.67 -24.41 -26.90
CA GLU A 85 8.76 -25.49 -26.52
C GLU A 85 7.73 -25.11 -25.43
N PRO A 86 8.10 -24.44 -24.31
CA PRO A 86 7.11 -24.02 -23.31
C PRO A 86 6.10 -23.02 -23.87
N VAL A 87 6.51 -22.08 -24.72
CA VAL A 87 5.60 -21.11 -25.36
C VAL A 87 4.60 -21.83 -26.26
N VAL A 88 5.07 -22.79 -27.05
CA VAL A 88 4.21 -23.60 -27.94
C VAL A 88 3.26 -24.47 -27.13
N ARG A 89 3.73 -25.14 -26.07
CA ARG A 89 2.88 -25.95 -25.19
C ARG A 89 1.79 -25.12 -24.52
N ASN A 90 2.14 -23.94 -23.98
CA ASN A 90 1.18 -23.03 -23.37
C ASN A 90 0.14 -22.55 -24.38
N ASN A 91 0.56 -22.20 -25.60
CA ASN A 91 -0.37 -21.81 -26.66
C ASN A 91 -1.31 -22.97 -27.06
N ARG A 92 -0.81 -24.22 -27.14
CA ARG A 92 -1.65 -25.40 -27.43
C ARG A 92 -2.62 -25.75 -26.31
N ALA A 93 -2.22 -25.51 -25.06
CA ALA A 93 -3.05 -25.78 -23.89
C ALA A 93 -4.09 -24.67 -23.63
N ALA A 94 -3.90 -23.47 -24.18
CA ALA A 94 -4.83 -22.36 -24.02
C ALA A 94 -6.16 -22.64 -24.74
N GLU A 95 -7.28 -22.46 -24.03
CA GLU A 95 -8.63 -22.64 -24.58
C GLU A 95 -8.93 -21.65 -25.73
N GLN A 96 -8.40 -20.43 -25.65
CA GLN A 96 -8.53 -19.41 -26.68
C GLN A 96 -7.24 -18.62 -26.85
N ILE A 97 -6.80 -18.44 -28.11
CA ILE A 97 -5.69 -17.57 -28.48
C ILE A 97 -6.27 -16.37 -29.22
N ILE A 98 -6.03 -15.16 -28.70
CA ILE A 98 -6.51 -13.91 -29.29
C ILE A 98 -5.36 -13.22 -30.01
N PHE A 99 -5.56 -12.91 -31.28
CA PHE A 99 -4.61 -12.16 -32.11
C PHE A 99 -5.06 -10.69 -32.22
N PRO A 100 -4.13 -9.72 -32.24
CA PRO A 100 -2.67 -9.87 -32.30
C PRO A 100 -2.03 -10.27 -30.95
N LEU A 101 -1.05 -11.21 -30.99
CA LEU A 101 -0.36 -11.70 -29.79
C LEU A 101 0.44 -10.60 -29.07
N LYS A 102 1.14 -9.76 -29.85
CA LYS A 102 1.79 -8.56 -29.33
C LYS A 102 0.77 -7.44 -29.38
N LYS A 103 0.19 -7.13 -28.23
CA LYS A 103 -0.66 -5.94 -28.10
C LYS A 103 0.25 -4.72 -28.24
N PRO A 104 -0.14 -3.69 -29.01
CA PRO A 104 0.58 -2.42 -28.98
C PRO A 104 0.63 -1.95 -27.52
N GLU A 105 1.78 -1.48 -27.08
CA GLU A 105 1.92 -0.89 -25.75
C GLU A 105 1.02 0.34 -25.69
N VAL A 106 -0.17 0.17 -25.11
CA VAL A 106 -1.01 1.30 -24.74
C VAL A 106 -0.29 1.96 -23.58
N GLN A 107 0.52 2.97 -23.90
CA GLN A 107 1.15 3.82 -22.90
C GLN A 107 0.03 4.63 -22.24
N LEU A 108 -0.45 4.13 -21.10
CA LEU A 108 -1.29 4.93 -20.23
C LEU A 108 -0.39 6.02 -19.67
N GLU A 109 -0.62 7.27 -20.09
CA GLU A 109 0.07 8.41 -19.49
C GLU A 109 -0.21 8.42 -17.98
N SER A 110 0.83 8.60 -17.17
CA SER A 110 0.66 8.80 -15.73
C SER A 110 -0.28 9.98 -15.50
N PHE A 111 -1.11 9.89 -14.46
CA PHE A 111 -2.02 10.99 -14.10
C PHE A 111 -1.28 12.32 -13.92
N GLU A 112 -0.06 12.28 -13.40
CA GLU A 112 0.80 13.45 -13.23
C GLU A 112 1.11 14.13 -14.56
N ASN A 113 1.60 13.37 -15.54
CA ASN A 113 1.89 13.85 -16.90
C ASN A 113 0.62 14.37 -17.61
N ALA A 114 -0.51 13.71 -17.39
CA ALA A 114 -1.79 14.15 -17.93
C ALA A 114 -2.27 15.46 -17.30
N SER A 115 -1.98 15.68 -16.01
CA SER A 115 -2.31 16.92 -15.30
C SER A 115 -1.50 18.11 -15.80
N GLU A 116 -0.26 17.91 -16.22
CA GLU A 116 0.60 18.97 -16.77
C GLU A 116 0.15 19.44 -18.15
N LYS A 117 -0.33 18.51 -18.98
CA LYS A 117 -0.87 18.81 -20.32
C LYS A 117 -2.31 19.34 -20.27
N TYR A 118 -2.93 19.36 -19.10
CA TYR A 118 -4.33 19.72 -18.96
C TYR A 118 -4.51 21.24 -19.10
N VAL A 119 -5.29 21.65 -20.11
CA VAL A 119 -5.64 23.05 -20.36
C VAL A 119 -7.11 23.29 -20.02
N LEU A 120 -7.37 24.29 -19.19
CA LEU A 120 -8.71 24.73 -18.84
C LEU A 120 -9.36 25.42 -20.05
N LYS A 121 -10.51 24.91 -20.50
CA LYS A 121 -11.24 25.46 -21.67
C LYS A 121 -12.38 26.41 -21.32
N HIS A 122 -12.96 26.24 -20.14
CA HIS A 122 -14.16 26.98 -19.75
C HIS A 122 -13.78 28.36 -19.17
N PRO A 123 -14.40 29.48 -19.60
CA PRO A 123 -13.97 30.82 -19.20
C PRO A 123 -14.01 31.03 -17.69
N VAL A 124 -15.03 30.49 -17.00
CA VAL A 124 -15.11 30.55 -15.53
C VAL A 124 -13.98 29.74 -14.88
N ALA A 125 -13.60 28.60 -15.46
CA ALA A 125 -12.53 27.78 -14.89
C ALA A 125 -11.17 28.46 -15.07
N VAL A 126 -10.94 29.11 -16.21
CA VAL A 126 -9.76 29.96 -16.45
C VAL A 126 -9.71 31.11 -15.45
N ALA A 127 -10.81 31.85 -15.27
CA ALA A 127 -10.86 32.95 -14.30
C ALA A 127 -10.63 32.48 -12.85
N VAL A 128 -11.15 31.31 -12.46
CA VAL A 128 -10.90 30.73 -11.14
C VAL A 128 -9.43 30.33 -10.98
N ASP A 129 -8.82 29.73 -11.99
CA ASP A 129 -7.41 29.37 -11.97
C ASP A 129 -6.51 30.60 -11.89
N GLU A 130 -6.80 31.65 -12.65
CA GLU A 130 -6.11 32.94 -12.54
C GLU A 130 -6.20 33.54 -11.13
N LEU A 131 -7.36 33.43 -10.47
CA LEU A 131 -7.53 33.88 -9.08
C LEU A 131 -6.71 33.01 -8.12
N LEU A 132 -6.68 31.70 -8.33
CA LEU A 132 -5.91 30.77 -7.49
C LEU A 132 -4.40 30.98 -7.65
N GLN A 133 -3.92 31.18 -8.87
CA GLN A 133 -2.51 31.46 -9.17
C GLN A 133 -2.03 32.76 -8.51
N LYS A 134 -2.89 33.78 -8.38
CA LYS A 134 -2.58 35.04 -7.69
C LYS A 134 -2.65 34.90 -6.16
N SER A 135 -3.32 33.87 -5.65
CA SER A 135 -3.53 33.73 -4.22
C SER A 135 -2.29 33.16 -3.54
N GLU A 136 -1.82 33.83 -2.49
CA GLU A 136 -0.66 33.42 -1.70
C GLU A 136 -0.91 32.18 -0.84
N ASN A 137 -2.15 31.65 -0.85
CA ASN A 137 -2.66 30.56 -0.02
C ASN A 137 -2.67 29.19 -0.73
N VAL A 138 -2.26 29.14 -2.01
CA VAL A 138 -2.21 27.90 -2.78
C VAL A 138 -0.82 27.28 -2.73
N LEU A 139 -0.76 26.00 -2.34
CA LEU A 139 0.48 25.22 -2.31
C LEU A 139 0.92 24.88 -3.75
N GLN A 140 2.10 25.36 -4.14
CA GLN A 140 2.72 25.06 -5.43
C GLN A 140 3.34 23.65 -5.39
N LYS A 141 3.34 22.93 -6.53
CA LYS A 141 3.85 21.54 -6.61
C LYS A 141 5.31 21.42 -6.16
N ASP A 142 6.13 22.42 -6.46
CA ASP A 142 7.58 22.39 -6.21
C ASP A 142 7.97 22.88 -4.80
N LYS A 143 7.03 23.51 -4.07
CA LYS A 143 7.28 24.10 -2.76
C LYS A 143 6.57 23.33 -1.65
N PRO A 144 7.25 23.03 -0.53
CA PRO A 144 6.62 22.33 0.59
C PRO A 144 5.67 23.23 1.41
N MET A 145 5.78 24.55 1.26
CA MET A 145 4.99 25.56 1.96
C MET A 145 4.42 26.57 1.00
N THR A 146 3.36 27.19 1.47
CA THR A 146 2.63 28.23 0.77
C THR A 146 3.29 29.59 1.02
N GLU A 147 3.19 30.53 0.09
CA GLU A 147 3.89 31.83 0.21
C GLU A 147 3.41 32.63 1.43
N ALA A 148 2.11 32.59 1.75
CA ALA A 148 1.57 33.17 2.97
C ALA A 148 2.12 32.51 4.25
N GLU A 149 2.32 31.19 4.23
CA GLU A 149 2.87 30.44 5.35
C GLU A 149 4.36 30.77 5.55
N GLU A 150 5.12 30.88 4.46
CA GLU A 150 6.52 31.29 4.51
C GLU A 150 6.67 32.73 5.05
N LYS A 151 5.79 33.65 4.63
CA LYS A 151 5.77 35.02 5.17
C LYS A 151 5.44 35.02 6.67
N ALA A 152 4.46 34.20 7.10
CA ALA A 152 4.11 34.07 8.51
C ALA A 152 5.29 33.52 9.33
N LEU A 153 5.97 32.48 8.84
CA LEU A 153 7.14 31.91 9.53
C LEU A 153 8.33 32.88 9.59
N LYS A 154 8.54 33.70 8.55
CA LYS A 154 9.58 34.74 8.53
C LYS A 154 9.33 35.88 9.51
N ALA A 155 8.06 36.15 9.84
CA ALA A 155 7.70 37.17 10.82
C ALA A 155 7.92 36.71 12.28
N MET A 156 8.11 35.41 12.52
CA MET A 156 8.30 34.83 13.86
C MET A 156 9.77 34.64 14.21
N SER A 157 10.05 34.34 15.49
CA SER A 157 11.37 33.92 15.93
C SER A 157 11.77 32.56 15.35
N LEU A 158 13.07 32.27 15.24
CA LEU A 158 13.54 31.02 14.62
C LEU A 158 13.09 29.75 15.35
N GLU A 159 12.99 29.79 16.68
CA GLU A 159 12.55 28.65 17.48
C GLU A 159 11.04 28.43 17.36
N GLU A 160 10.27 29.50 17.45
CA GLU A 160 8.82 29.45 17.26
C GLU A 160 8.45 29.02 15.84
N ALA A 161 9.13 29.56 14.82
CA ALA A 161 8.92 29.18 13.43
C ALA A 161 9.14 27.66 13.21
N LYS A 162 10.16 27.07 13.84
CA LYS A 162 10.41 25.62 13.77
C LYS A 162 9.28 24.82 14.42
N GLN A 163 8.81 25.24 15.59
CA GLN A 163 7.71 24.59 16.30
C GLN A 163 6.40 24.66 15.50
N ARG A 164 6.03 25.86 15.05
CA ARG A 164 4.82 26.09 14.22
C ARG A 164 4.87 25.31 12.91
N HIS A 165 6.02 25.26 12.26
CA HIS A 165 6.21 24.45 11.05
C HIS A 165 5.99 22.95 11.33
N ALA A 166 6.54 22.43 12.44
CA ALA A 166 6.34 21.04 12.84
C ALA A 166 4.87 20.73 13.16
N GLU A 167 4.17 21.62 13.85
CA GLU A 167 2.75 21.51 14.15
C GLU A 167 1.89 21.51 12.88
N LEU A 168 2.18 22.43 11.95
CA LEU A 168 1.49 22.54 10.67
C LEU A 168 1.65 21.25 9.86
N MET A 169 2.86 20.71 9.77
CA MET A 169 3.12 19.44 9.09
C MET A 169 2.37 18.27 9.74
N LYS A 170 2.37 18.20 11.09
CA LYS A 170 1.60 17.20 11.84
C LYS A 170 0.11 17.32 11.53
N HIS A 171 -0.44 18.54 11.51
CA HIS A 171 -1.84 18.79 11.21
C HIS A 171 -2.20 18.34 9.78
N ARG A 172 -1.40 18.71 8.77
CA ARG A 172 -1.60 18.27 7.38
C ARG A 172 -1.62 16.75 7.25
N ALA A 173 -0.67 16.07 7.88
CA ALA A 173 -0.62 14.61 7.89
C ALA A 173 -1.86 13.99 8.53
N LEU A 174 -2.31 14.52 9.67
CA LEU A 174 -3.53 14.04 10.35
C LEU A 174 -4.77 14.21 9.49
N VAL A 175 -4.96 15.36 8.86
CA VAL A 175 -6.10 15.62 7.96
C VAL A 175 -6.09 14.65 6.78
N SER A 176 -4.94 14.46 6.13
CA SER A 176 -4.78 13.51 5.02
C SER A 176 -5.13 12.07 5.42
N TYR A 177 -4.65 11.61 6.58
CA TYR A 177 -4.98 10.28 7.09
C TYR A 177 -6.45 10.12 7.42
N GLN A 178 -7.08 11.14 8.01
CA GLN A 178 -8.50 11.14 8.29
C GLN A 178 -9.32 11.07 6.99
N GLU A 179 -8.93 11.84 5.98
CA GLU A 179 -9.58 11.83 4.68
C GLU A 179 -9.45 10.46 3.99
N ALA A 180 -8.24 9.90 3.93
CA ALA A 180 -7.99 8.58 3.36
C ALA A 180 -8.80 7.49 4.08
N LYS A 181 -8.85 7.56 5.42
CA LYS A 181 -9.68 6.67 6.24
C LYS A 181 -11.16 6.85 5.91
N ALA A 182 -11.68 8.07 5.85
CA ALA A 182 -13.08 8.33 5.52
C ALA A 182 -13.44 7.80 4.12
N ARG A 183 -12.60 8.05 3.11
CA ARG A 183 -12.76 7.50 1.75
C ARG A 183 -12.82 5.97 1.77
N ARG A 184 -11.91 5.32 2.50
CA ARG A 184 -11.91 3.85 2.66
C ARG A 184 -13.19 3.36 3.33
N GLN A 185 -13.61 3.99 4.42
CA GLN A 185 -14.84 3.64 5.15
C GLN A 185 -16.08 3.76 4.26
N ASN A 186 -16.14 4.80 3.41
CA ASN A 186 -17.25 4.99 2.46
C ASN A 186 -17.25 3.94 1.33
N LYS A 187 -16.08 3.42 0.94
CA LYS A 187 -15.94 2.33 -0.04
C LYS A 187 -16.31 0.96 0.54
N ILE A 188 -16.19 0.73 1.86
CA ILE A 188 -16.65 -0.51 2.47
C ILE A 188 -18.17 -0.58 2.35
N LYS A 189 -18.69 -1.61 1.66
CA LYS A 189 -20.14 -1.81 1.46
C LYS A 189 -20.71 -2.98 2.28
N SER A 190 -19.91 -3.63 3.12
CA SER A 190 -20.37 -4.81 3.84
C SER A 190 -21.41 -4.45 4.92
N LYS A 191 -22.52 -5.19 4.93
CA LYS A 191 -23.63 -4.97 5.87
C LYS A 191 -23.18 -5.09 7.33
N ARG A 192 -22.28 -6.04 7.62
CA ARG A 192 -21.72 -6.26 8.97
C ARG A 192 -20.92 -5.04 9.45
N TYR A 193 -20.10 -4.44 8.58
CA TYR A 193 -19.32 -3.26 8.92
C TYR A 193 -20.22 -2.07 9.28
N HIS A 194 -21.20 -1.73 8.44
CA HIS A 194 -22.09 -0.59 8.74
C HIS A 194 -22.93 -0.79 9.99
N ARG A 195 -23.36 -2.03 10.27
CA ARG A 195 -24.05 -2.37 11.53
C ARG A 195 -23.14 -2.12 12.73
N LEU A 196 -21.89 -2.58 12.68
CA LEU A 196 -20.93 -2.40 13.77
C LEU A 196 -20.54 -0.93 13.93
N LEU A 197 -20.25 -0.22 12.84
CA LEU A 197 -19.94 1.22 12.85
C LEU A 197 -21.08 2.04 13.47
N LYS A 198 -22.34 1.73 13.13
CA LYS A 198 -23.49 2.38 13.76
C LYS A 198 -23.52 2.10 15.27
N LYS A 199 -23.31 0.85 15.69
CA LYS A 199 -23.27 0.47 17.10
C LYS A 199 -22.13 1.19 17.85
N GLU A 200 -20.95 1.27 17.27
CA GLU A 200 -19.79 1.98 17.82
C GLU A 200 -20.05 3.48 17.94
N LYS A 201 -20.61 4.12 16.90
CA LYS A 201 -21.02 5.53 16.96
C LYS A 201 -22.02 5.79 18.07
N MET A 202 -23.06 4.95 18.21
CA MET A 202 -24.01 5.08 19.30
C MET A 202 -23.32 4.91 20.66
N LYS A 203 -22.43 3.93 20.82
CA LYS A 203 -21.69 3.71 22.08
C LYS A 203 -20.79 4.90 22.44
N LYS A 204 -20.15 5.53 21.44
CA LYS A 204 -19.34 6.74 21.65
C LYS A 204 -20.19 7.91 22.11
N LEU A 205 -21.31 8.17 21.44
CA LEU A 205 -22.24 9.23 21.84
C LEU A 205 -22.76 9.05 23.27
N MET A 206 -23.07 7.81 23.69
CA MET A 206 -23.50 7.55 25.07
C MET A 206 -22.37 7.83 26.07
N LYS A 207 -21.13 7.41 25.76
CA LYS A 207 -19.97 7.70 26.61
C LYS A 207 -19.66 9.20 26.69
N GLU A 208 -19.69 9.90 25.56
CA GLU A 208 -19.50 11.35 25.49
C GLU A 208 -20.57 12.06 26.34
N PHE A 209 -21.82 11.59 26.32
CA PHE A 209 -22.87 12.12 27.18
C PHE A 209 -22.61 11.85 28.68
N GLU A 210 -22.20 10.63 29.05
CA GLU A 210 -21.84 10.28 30.43
C GLU A 210 -20.64 11.07 30.96
N GLU A 211 -19.66 11.36 30.11
CA GLU A 211 -18.50 12.19 30.42
C GLU A 211 -18.90 13.67 30.58
N LEU A 212 -19.78 14.17 29.71
CA LEU A 212 -20.34 15.52 29.82
C LEU A 212 -21.17 15.71 31.09
N GLU A 213 -21.99 14.73 31.50
CA GLU A 213 -22.75 14.79 32.76
C GLU A 213 -21.83 14.97 33.99
N LYS A 214 -20.61 14.43 33.95
CA LYS A 214 -19.64 14.53 35.05
C LYS A 214 -18.80 15.81 35.02
N THR A 215 -18.48 16.30 33.82
CA THR A 215 -17.53 17.40 33.62
C THR A 215 -18.22 18.75 33.49
N ASP A 216 -19.28 18.82 32.68
CA ASP A 216 -19.96 20.07 32.32
C ASP A 216 -21.48 19.86 32.21
N ALA A 217 -22.15 20.16 33.33
CA ALA A 217 -23.59 20.02 33.45
C ALA A 217 -24.38 20.90 32.46
N ALA A 218 -23.81 22.02 31.99
CA ALA A 218 -24.46 22.91 31.02
C ALA A 218 -24.52 22.30 29.62
N LYS A 219 -23.40 21.76 29.14
CA LYS A 219 -23.35 21.08 27.83
C LYS A 219 -24.15 19.77 27.83
N ALA A 220 -24.15 19.04 28.93
CA ALA A 220 -25.01 17.85 29.09
C ALA A 220 -26.50 18.23 28.96
N LEU A 221 -26.92 19.33 29.60
CA LEU A 221 -28.28 19.85 29.49
C LEU A 221 -28.62 20.24 28.05
N GLU A 222 -27.73 20.91 27.33
CA GLU A 222 -27.93 21.29 25.92
C GLU A 222 -28.14 20.05 25.03
N LYS A 223 -27.33 19.01 25.19
CA LYS A 223 -27.47 17.75 24.46
C LYS A 223 -28.81 17.06 24.73
N LEU A 224 -29.26 17.13 25.97
CA LEU A 224 -30.55 16.60 26.40
C LEU A 224 -31.71 17.42 25.80
N MET A 225 -31.59 18.75 25.75
CA MET A 225 -32.53 19.62 25.04
C MET A 225 -32.57 19.33 23.54
N GLU A 226 -31.43 19.03 22.91
CA GLU A 226 -31.35 18.65 21.51
C GLU A 226 -32.11 17.34 21.23
N ALA A 227 -32.00 16.35 22.12
CA ALA A 227 -32.80 15.12 22.05
C ALA A 227 -34.31 15.40 22.21
N ASP A 228 -34.69 16.32 23.10
CA ASP A 228 -36.07 16.75 23.29
C ASP A 228 -36.62 17.53 22.08
N LYS A 229 -35.80 18.35 21.41
CA LYS A 229 -36.14 18.98 20.13
C LYS A 229 -36.43 17.94 19.06
N LEU A 230 -35.61 16.90 18.94
CA LEU A 230 -35.86 15.78 17.99
C LEU A 230 -37.16 15.05 18.31
N ARG A 231 -37.49 14.85 19.59
CA ARG A 231 -38.78 14.30 20.01
C ARG A 231 -39.95 15.18 19.58
N ILE A 232 -39.85 16.49 19.78
CA ILE A 232 -40.89 17.46 19.38
C ILE A 232 -41.07 17.44 17.86
N LEU A 233 -39.96 17.50 17.11
CA LEU A 233 -39.98 17.40 15.65
C LEU A 233 -40.61 16.10 15.16
N GLU A 234 -40.36 14.96 15.82
CA GLU A 234 -41.00 13.70 15.46
C GLU A 234 -42.51 13.69 15.77
N ARG A 235 -42.93 14.36 16.84
CA ARG A 235 -44.36 14.55 17.15
C ARG A 235 -45.06 15.45 16.14
N MET A 236 -44.39 16.51 15.69
CA MET A 236 -44.89 17.46 14.69
C MET A 236 -44.96 16.84 13.30
N THR A 237 -43.85 16.24 12.84
CA THR A 237 -43.75 15.70 11.46
C THR A 237 -44.45 14.36 11.29
N LEU A 238 -44.72 13.63 12.38
CA LEU A 238 -45.37 12.31 12.39
C LEU A 238 -44.68 11.28 11.45
N LYS A 239 -43.39 11.46 11.20
CA LYS A 239 -42.63 10.75 10.16
C LYS A 239 -42.67 9.23 10.35
N HIS A 240 -42.51 8.75 11.58
CA HIS A 240 -42.50 7.32 11.91
C HIS A 240 -43.86 6.78 12.41
N ARG A 241 -44.98 7.51 12.20
CA ARG A 241 -46.35 7.04 12.52
C ARG A 241 -46.91 6.07 11.47
N ASN A 242 -46.15 5.69 10.44
CA ASN A 242 -46.56 4.70 9.44
C ASN A 242 -47.88 5.09 8.71
N THR A 243 -48.07 6.40 8.46
CA THR A 243 -49.27 6.99 7.83
C THR A 243 -49.05 7.40 6.36
N GLY A 244 -47.78 7.56 5.93
CA GLY A 244 -47.43 7.94 4.56
C GLY A 244 -47.72 6.88 3.49
N LYS A 245 -47.64 7.27 2.20
CA LYS A 245 -47.92 6.40 1.04
C LYS A 245 -47.05 5.13 1.00
N TRP A 246 -45.75 5.26 1.28
CA TRP A 246 -44.83 4.11 1.37
C TRP A 246 -45.26 3.11 2.45
N ALA A 247 -45.60 3.63 3.62
CA ALA A 247 -46.05 2.90 4.78
C ALA A 247 -47.37 2.12 4.51
N LYS A 248 -48.35 2.78 3.88
CA LYS A 248 -49.59 2.13 3.42
C LYS A 248 -49.31 1.00 2.42
N MET A 249 -48.42 1.23 1.46
CA MET A 249 -48.03 0.22 0.47
C MET A 249 -47.28 -0.96 1.13
N GLN A 250 -46.43 -0.70 2.12
CA GLN A 250 -45.75 -1.76 2.86
C GLN A 250 -46.72 -2.55 3.73
N LYS A 251 -47.76 -1.92 4.32
CA LYS A 251 -48.81 -2.64 5.07
C LYS A 251 -49.52 -3.68 4.20
N LEU A 252 -49.83 -3.34 2.95
CA LEU A 252 -50.42 -4.28 2.00
C LEU A 252 -49.47 -5.46 1.72
N ARG A 253 -48.19 -5.16 1.46
CA ARG A 253 -47.14 -6.17 1.23
C ARG A 253 -46.81 -7.00 2.46
N ALA A 254 -46.99 -6.47 3.67
CA ALA A 254 -46.69 -7.13 4.94
C ALA A 254 -47.53 -8.40 5.16
N ARG A 255 -48.70 -8.51 4.51
CA ARG A 255 -49.54 -9.71 4.54
C ARG A 255 -48.78 -10.94 4.02
N TYR A 256 -47.98 -10.77 2.97
CA TYR A 256 -47.31 -11.85 2.27
C TYR A 256 -45.78 -11.85 2.45
N ASN A 257 -45.17 -10.72 2.80
CA ASN A 257 -43.72 -10.59 2.96
C ASN A 257 -43.32 -10.33 4.44
N PRO A 258 -42.51 -11.21 5.07
CA PRO A 258 -42.03 -11.02 6.45
C PRO A 258 -41.06 -9.84 6.60
N GLU A 259 -40.30 -9.48 5.57
CA GLU A 259 -39.38 -8.34 5.59
C GLU A 259 -40.15 -7.03 5.70
N ALA A 260 -41.24 -6.88 4.95
CA ALA A 260 -42.12 -5.71 5.03
C ALA A 260 -42.72 -5.54 6.44
N ARG A 261 -43.08 -6.65 7.11
CA ARG A 261 -43.51 -6.63 8.53
C ARG A 261 -42.39 -6.15 9.46
N SER A 262 -41.17 -6.65 9.27
CA SER A 262 -40.01 -6.24 10.06
C SER A 262 -39.69 -4.76 9.87
N GLN A 263 -39.80 -4.23 8.65
CA GLN A 263 -39.56 -2.82 8.35
C GLN A 263 -40.60 -1.93 9.03
N LEU A 264 -41.89 -2.26 8.95
CA LEU A 264 -42.95 -1.51 9.61
C LEU A 264 -42.81 -1.53 11.14
N LYS A 265 -42.43 -2.68 11.72
CA LYS A 265 -42.14 -2.81 13.16
C LYS A 265 -40.93 -1.96 13.55
N GLY A 266 -39.89 -1.95 12.73
CA GLY A 266 -38.69 -1.13 12.93
C GLY A 266 -39.00 0.36 12.92
N ASP A 267 -39.79 0.83 11.95
CA ASP A 267 -40.23 2.24 11.90
C ASP A 267 -41.05 2.62 13.13
N LEU A 268 -41.99 1.78 13.55
CA LEU A 268 -42.77 2.03 14.76
C LEU A 268 -41.88 2.08 16.01
N GLN A 269 -40.90 1.18 16.13
CA GLN A 269 -39.92 1.18 17.21
C GLN A 269 -39.07 2.45 17.23
N ILE A 270 -38.67 2.97 16.06
CA ILE A 270 -37.95 4.25 15.97
C ILE A 270 -38.85 5.38 16.45
N GLY A 271 -40.11 5.42 16.00
CA GLY A 271 -41.09 6.41 16.46
C GLY A 271 -41.35 6.34 17.97
N HIS A 272 -41.41 5.14 18.55
CA HIS A 272 -41.51 4.97 20.01
C HIS A 272 -40.26 5.51 20.72
N LYS A 273 -39.05 5.12 20.29
CA LYS A 273 -37.79 5.60 20.89
C LYS A 273 -37.63 7.11 20.84
N LEU A 274 -38.04 7.76 19.74
CA LEU A 274 -37.99 9.21 19.61
C LEU A 274 -39.04 9.91 20.47
N LYS A 275 -40.20 9.26 20.73
CA LYS A 275 -41.29 9.83 21.54
C LYS A 275 -41.22 9.50 23.03
N GLU A 276 -40.43 8.48 23.37
CA GLU A 276 -40.19 8.01 24.73
C GLU A 276 -39.54 9.13 25.53
N LYS A 277 -40.35 9.75 26.40
CA LYS A 277 -39.85 10.64 27.44
C LYS A 277 -39.55 9.75 28.62
N LEU A 278 -38.27 9.44 28.85
CA LEU A 278 -37.88 8.69 30.03
C LEU A 278 -38.20 9.57 31.25
N PRO A 279 -38.99 9.11 32.24
CA PRO A 279 -39.28 9.89 33.45
C PRO A 279 -38.02 10.23 34.25
N THR A 280 -36.96 9.44 34.07
CA THR A 280 -35.61 9.71 34.57
C THR A 280 -34.99 10.96 33.95
N VAL A 281 -35.34 11.33 32.71
CA VAL A 281 -34.79 12.50 32.03
C VAL A 281 -35.29 13.81 32.66
N GLU A 282 -36.54 13.89 33.11
CA GLU A 282 -37.01 15.09 33.84
C GLU A 282 -36.30 15.26 35.18
N LYS A 283 -36.09 14.15 35.89
CA LYS A 283 -35.32 14.15 37.15
C LYS A 283 -33.86 14.52 36.90
N ASN A 284 -33.25 14.00 35.84
CA ASN A 284 -31.88 14.33 35.45
C ASN A 284 -31.76 15.78 34.98
N ILE A 285 -32.70 16.32 34.21
CA ILE A 285 -32.74 17.75 33.85
C ILE A 285 -32.80 18.60 35.12
N SER A 286 -33.70 18.27 36.06
CA SER A 286 -33.85 19.02 37.31
C SER A 286 -32.61 18.93 38.19
N GLN A 287 -31.96 17.75 38.25
CA GLN A 287 -30.71 17.54 38.97
C GLN A 287 -29.56 18.31 38.32
N LEU A 288 -29.40 18.25 37.00
CA LEU A 288 -28.37 18.98 36.26
C LEU A 288 -28.56 20.49 36.37
N LYS A 289 -29.81 20.99 36.31
CA LYS A 289 -30.14 22.41 36.57
C LYS A 289 -29.81 22.82 38.01
N ALA A 290 -30.14 21.98 38.98
CA ALA A 290 -29.82 22.25 40.38
C ALA A 290 -28.31 22.20 40.65
N ASN A 291 -27.56 21.32 39.98
CA ASN A 291 -26.09 21.28 40.03
C ASN A 291 -25.48 22.56 39.44
N LEU A 292 -26.01 23.02 38.31
CA LEU A 292 -25.63 24.31 37.70
C LEU A 292 -25.88 25.50 38.65
N GLN A 293 -27.05 25.53 39.29
CA GLN A 293 -27.38 26.59 40.26
C GLN A 293 -26.48 26.53 41.51
N ARG A 294 -26.18 25.33 42.03
CA ARG A 294 -25.24 25.17 43.16
C ARG A 294 -23.82 25.59 42.82
N ASN A 295 -23.33 25.25 41.63
CA ASN A 295 -22.00 25.66 41.17
C ASN A 295 -21.93 27.18 40.97
N ALA A 296 -22.98 27.79 40.39
CA ALA A 296 -23.08 29.25 40.24
C ALA A 296 -23.19 29.99 41.59
N SER A 297 -23.85 29.40 42.60
CA SER A 297 -23.92 29.97 43.95
C SER A 297 -22.63 29.81 44.75
N ALA A 298 -21.86 28.74 44.52
CA ALA A 298 -20.55 28.54 45.15
C ALA A 298 -19.48 29.52 44.65
N GLU A 299 -19.56 29.95 43.38
CA GLU A 299 -18.71 31.02 42.82
C GLU A 299 -19.11 32.42 43.34
N MET A 300 -20.32 32.60 43.87
CA MET A 300 -20.81 33.86 44.43
C MET A 300 -20.58 34.02 45.95
N GLN A 301 -20.04 33.00 46.62
CA GLN A 301 -19.88 32.95 48.09
C GLN A 301 -18.44 33.15 48.55
N THR A 302 -17.54 33.55 47.65
CA THR A 302 -16.14 33.90 47.94
C THR A 302 -15.85 35.40 47.79
N ASP A 303 -16.80 36.27 48.14
CA ASP A 303 -16.59 37.72 48.24
C ASP A 303 -17.02 38.25 49.61
N GLU A 304 -16.03 38.60 50.45
CA GLU A 304 -15.98 39.67 51.49
C GLU A 304 -14.62 39.57 52.26
N LEU A 305 -13.51 40.15 51.76
CA LEU A 305 -12.91 41.52 51.95
C LEU A 305 -11.94 41.65 53.17
N PRO A 306 -10.78 42.31 53.01
CA PRO A 306 -10.71 43.74 53.33
C PRO A 306 -9.90 44.60 52.33
N GLU A 307 -10.27 45.88 52.30
CA GLU A 307 -9.57 46.96 51.61
C GLU A 307 -8.11 47.05 52.03
N ASP A 308 -7.21 47.30 51.07
CA ASP A 308 -6.10 48.25 51.25
C ASP A 308 -5.52 48.69 49.90
N GLU A 309 -5.54 50.01 49.74
CA GLU A 309 -4.65 50.89 48.96
C GLU A 309 -4.46 50.72 47.45
N ILE A 310 -4.95 51.77 46.78
CA ILE A 310 -4.71 52.17 45.40
C ILE A 310 -3.20 52.43 45.21
N HIS A 311 -2.54 51.66 44.32
CA HIS A 311 -1.35 52.16 43.63
C HIS A 311 -1.51 52.10 42.12
N PHE A 312 -1.55 53.29 41.53
CA PHE A 312 -1.68 53.58 40.12
C PHE A 312 -0.39 53.21 39.38
N GLY A 313 -0.46 52.26 38.45
CA GLY A 313 0.66 51.83 37.62
C GLY A 313 0.19 51.42 36.23
N SER A 314 0.24 52.37 35.30
CA SER A 314 -0.07 52.21 33.89
C SER A 314 0.87 51.22 33.19
N THR A 315 0.33 50.15 32.56
CA THR A 315 0.85 49.64 31.27
C THR A 315 -0.18 48.75 30.57
N PHE A 316 -0.62 49.15 29.37
CA PHE A 316 -1.29 48.28 28.40
C PHE A 316 -0.27 47.25 27.86
N PRO A 317 -0.67 45.97 27.68
CA PRO A 317 -0.87 45.43 26.33
C PRO A 317 -2.06 44.45 26.30
N GLY A 318 -2.86 44.34 25.24
CA GLY A 318 -2.45 43.74 23.98
C GLY A 318 -3.26 42.45 23.77
N SER A 319 -4.23 42.53 22.86
CA SER A 319 -5.09 41.42 22.43
C SER A 319 -4.28 40.27 21.81
N SER A 320 -4.15 39.15 22.51
CA SER A 320 -3.89 37.83 21.94
C SER A 320 -4.28 36.73 22.95
N ASP A 321 -4.64 35.56 22.42
CA ASP A 321 -4.86 34.27 23.10
C ASP A 321 -6.30 33.88 23.47
N MET A 322 -7.10 33.56 22.44
CA MET A 322 -8.05 32.45 22.56
C MET A 322 -7.29 31.12 22.45
N ALA A 323 -6.79 30.63 23.59
CA ALA A 323 -6.28 29.27 23.71
C ALA A 323 -7.45 28.28 23.76
N ILE A 324 -7.63 27.50 22.68
CA ILE A 324 -8.43 26.28 22.68
C ILE A 324 -7.61 25.22 23.45
N SER A 325 -7.84 25.10 24.76
CA SER A 325 -7.30 24.02 25.58
C SER A 325 -8.13 22.74 25.40
N GLY A 326 -7.93 22.07 24.27
CA GLY A 326 -8.34 20.68 24.08
C GLY A 326 -7.38 19.75 24.80
N PHE A 327 -7.71 19.39 26.03
CA PHE A 327 -7.02 18.38 26.83
C PHE A 327 -7.05 17.02 26.11
N ILE A 328 -5.97 16.67 25.41
CA ILE A 328 -5.71 15.32 24.92
C ILE A 328 -4.88 14.63 25.99
N SER A 329 -5.52 13.79 26.81
CA SER A 329 -4.82 12.81 27.65
C SER A 329 -4.01 11.88 26.74
N VAL A 330 -2.68 12.03 26.80
CA VAL A 330 -1.73 11.02 26.34
C VAL A 330 -1.62 10.01 27.47
N GLU A 331 -2.33 8.89 27.35
CA GLU A 331 -2.03 7.71 28.16
C GLU A 331 -1.17 6.75 27.35
N ASN A 332 0.00 6.47 27.95
CA ASN A 332 0.89 5.32 27.78
C ASN A 332 1.94 5.40 26.67
N ASP A 333 3.14 5.75 27.13
CA ASP A 333 4.42 5.32 26.60
C ASP A 333 4.47 3.79 26.48
N SER A 334 4.47 3.30 25.25
CA SER A 334 5.11 2.02 24.92
C SER A 334 5.96 2.23 23.68
N VAL A 335 7.27 2.37 23.90
CA VAL A 335 8.29 2.44 22.85
C VAL A 335 8.30 1.11 22.10
N LEU A 336 7.64 1.05 20.94
CA LEU A 336 7.89 0.02 19.94
C LEU A 336 8.75 0.61 18.82
N ARG A 337 10.06 0.45 19.00
CA ARG A 337 11.07 0.63 17.97
C ARG A 337 10.85 -0.43 16.89
N ILE A 338 10.20 -0.07 15.79
CA ILE A 338 10.04 -0.94 14.62
C ILE A 338 11.33 -0.86 13.79
N GLN A 339 12.12 -1.94 13.81
CA GLN A 339 13.19 -2.18 12.85
C GLN A 339 12.58 -2.39 11.45
N PRO A 340 13.17 -1.86 10.36
CA PRO A 340 12.70 -2.12 9.01
C PRO A 340 13.07 -3.54 8.60
N HIS A 341 12.12 -4.48 8.69
CA HIS A 341 12.29 -5.79 8.07
C HIS A 341 12.13 -5.65 6.55
N ARG A 342 13.17 -6.09 5.84
CA ARG A 342 13.24 -6.19 4.38
C ARG A 342 12.10 -7.04 3.83
N ASN A 343 11.62 -6.60 2.66
CA ASN A 343 10.81 -7.30 1.65
C ASN A 343 9.32 -7.49 1.96
N ASP A 344 8.49 -6.59 1.42
CA ASP A 344 7.16 -6.94 0.93
C ASP A 344 6.70 -5.91 -0.12
N VAL A 345 7.03 -6.21 -1.38
CA VAL A 345 6.48 -5.55 -2.56
C VAL A 345 5.09 -6.15 -2.80
N PHE A 346 4.06 -5.59 -2.16
CA PHE A 346 2.67 -5.93 -2.47
C PHE A 346 2.17 -5.06 -3.63
N LEU A 347 2.29 -5.61 -4.84
CA LEU A 347 1.60 -5.11 -6.03
C LEU A 347 0.08 -5.19 -5.83
N TYR A 348 -0.59 -4.04 -5.81
CA TYR A 348 -2.04 -3.95 -5.95
C TYR A 348 -2.44 -4.22 -7.41
N ILE A 349 -2.74 -5.48 -7.74
CA ILE A 349 -3.47 -5.82 -8.97
C ILE A 349 -4.96 -5.55 -8.72
N THR A 350 -5.46 -4.45 -9.26
CA THR A 350 -6.90 -4.17 -9.29
C THR A 350 -7.59 -5.07 -10.32
N ARG A 351 -8.52 -5.88 -9.83
CA ARG A 351 -9.38 -6.78 -10.60
C ARG A 351 -10.43 -5.96 -11.37
N SER A 352 -10.05 -5.40 -12.51
CA SER A 352 -10.99 -4.82 -13.50
C SER A 352 -11.51 -5.93 -14.42
N ALA A 353 -12.57 -6.61 -14.01
CA ALA A 353 -13.22 -7.66 -14.81
C ALA A 353 -14.75 -7.53 -14.89
N TYR A 354 -15.32 -6.39 -14.50
CA TYR A 354 -16.76 -6.13 -14.61
C TYR A 354 -17.00 -4.78 -15.27
N SER A 355 -16.78 -4.72 -16.59
CA SER A 355 -17.17 -3.56 -17.42
C SER A 355 -17.30 -3.88 -18.91
N ILE A 356 -16.85 -5.04 -19.40
CA ILE A 356 -16.83 -5.33 -20.85
C ILE A 356 -18.14 -5.97 -21.34
N GLU A 357 -18.91 -6.63 -20.48
CA GLU A 357 -20.21 -7.23 -20.88
C GLU A 357 -21.34 -6.20 -21.09
N ALA A 358 -21.21 -4.98 -20.58
CA ALA A 358 -22.24 -3.94 -20.76
C ALA A 358 -22.18 -3.26 -22.13
N ILE A 359 -21.00 -3.23 -22.77
CA ILE A 359 -20.81 -2.51 -24.04
C ILE A 359 -21.21 -3.37 -25.25
N ASN A 360 -21.09 -4.70 -25.17
CA ASN A 360 -21.45 -5.59 -26.28
C ASN A 360 -22.96 -5.86 -26.42
N LYS A 361 -23.80 -5.46 -25.46
CA LYS A 361 -25.27 -5.58 -25.59
C LYS A 361 -25.92 -4.41 -26.31
N GLN A 362 -25.23 -3.28 -26.45
CA GLN A 362 -25.79 -2.08 -27.10
C GLN A 362 -25.56 -2.06 -28.62
N THR A 363 -24.59 -2.81 -29.14
CA THR A 363 -24.28 -2.91 -30.57
C THR A 363 -25.07 -3.97 -31.32
N ALA A 364 -25.83 -4.83 -30.62
CA ALA A 364 -26.66 -5.87 -31.24
C ALA A 364 -28.11 -5.44 -31.54
N PHE A 365 -28.48 -4.17 -31.31
CA PHE A 365 -29.83 -3.65 -31.57
C PHE A 365 -29.94 -2.71 -32.78
N ASN A 366 -28.82 -2.49 -33.51
CA ASN A 366 -28.80 -1.67 -34.73
C ASN A 366 -28.13 -2.41 -35.90
N ARG A 367 -28.57 -3.63 -36.18
CA ARG A 367 -28.43 -4.30 -37.48
C ARG A 367 -29.68 -5.09 -37.79
#